data_AF-A0A1H2QWS8-F1
#
_entry.id   AF-A0A1H2QWS8-F1
#
_cell.length_a   1.000
_cell.length_b   1.000
_cell.length_c   1.000
_cell.angle_alpha   90.00
_cell.angle_beta   90.00
_cell.angle_gamma   90.00
#
_symmetry.space_group_name_H-M   'P 1'
#
loop_
_entity.id
_entity.type
_entity.pdbx_description
1 polymer ?
#
loop_
_entity_poly.entity_id
_entity_poly.type
_entity_poly.pdbx_seq_one_letter_code
_entity_poly.pdbx_strand_id
1 'polypeptide(L)'
;MNERSWDRLLKSIEDGLVVPVLGAQTLIAPGSNDSFQAQVARQLLEFYNSEPGSHPLPPFRELNEVVTRLKHDHPIQDLYGDIHDAIEKLAPKSDTAIPEPVRQIAAITHFRLFVTLTPDDLLARSLRTRCAVNEIVHSPYLPTSEGTDLPTDWLSRQGEVYLLYMFGKSRPAPMFAIHDEDILEYVHNIIARGSHVPIKFFAELQQRNLLLIGCNFPGWLNRFFLRLTNLHRLSNTQRKREWMIEALKPEEELIYFLKSYSEGTEVLSDISPTAFIAELHQRWLARYGETEALAPAQAEVVPHNTLFFISYCRAPDYPAAVKLVESLKSLGVADNEIWFDKSVIEPGQDFRECILNGIRTCRYFVPVISSSADQLDEKFFRREWNEALDRSKSIQGRSFVVPIIVDQTYDPEQYQRVPRQWKDALHFGYAPAGLPDEQTNALLKKLIRAERQRSV
;
A
#
# COMPACT_ATOMS: atom_id res chain seq x y z
N MET A 1 -17.27 2.47 13.51
CA MET A 1 -16.34 3.58 13.13
C MET A 1 -17.10 4.86 12.82
N ASN A 2 -16.51 6.05 13.03
CA ASN A 2 -17.12 7.33 12.62
C ASN A 2 -16.63 7.79 11.22
N GLU A 3 -17.35 8.71 10.59
CA GLU A 3 -17.07 9.22 9.23
C GLU A 3 -15.62 9.73 9.06
N ARG A 4 -15.13 10.55 10.00
CA ARG A 4 -13.75 11.05 9.95
C ARG A 4 -12.69 9.94 9.99
N SER A 5 -13.00 8.81 10.64
CA SER A 5 -12.07 7.67 10.72
C SER A 5 -12.05 6.90 9.41
N TRP A 6 -13.21 6.75 8.75
CA TRP A 6 -13.30 6.20 7.40
C TRP A 6 -12.54 7.06 6.39
N ASP A 7 -12.70 8.38 6.42
CA ASP A 7 -11.97 9.29 5.52
C ASP A 7 -10.45 9.17 5.67
N ARG A 8 -9.96 9.05 6.91
CA ARG A 8 -8.54 8.85 7.21
C ARG A 8 -8.04 7.50 6.73
N LEU A 9 -8.83 6.44 6.90
CA LEU A 9 -8.50 5.12 6.40
C LEU A 9 -8.38 5.14 4.87
N LEU A 10 -9.39 5.65 4.17
CA LEU A 10 -9.41 5.74 2.71
C LEU A 10 -8.24 6.57 2.16
N LYS A 11 -7.91 7.70 2.81
CA LYS A 11 -6.73 8.50 2.44
C LYS A 11 -5.42 7.74 2.69
N SER A 12 -5.33 6.97 3.77
CA SER A 12 -4.13 6.17 4.05
C SER A 12 -3.97 5.00 3.06
N ILE A 13 -5.09 4.42 2.61
CA ILE A 13 -5.13 3.43 1.53
C ILE A 13 -4.67 4.06 0.22
N GLU A 14 -5.21 5.24 -0.13
CA GLU A 14 -4.79 6.03 -1.29
C GLU A 14 -3.28 6.30 -1.29
N ASP A 15 -2.73 6.62 -0.12
CA ASP A 15 -1.31 6.89 0.06
C ASP A 15 -0.40 5.65 0.01
N GLY A 16 -0.97 4.44 -0.14
CA GLY A 16 -0.24 3.17 -0.13
C GLY A 16 0.37 2.83 1.24
N LEU A 17 -0.22 3.37 2.32
CA LEU A 17 0.26 3.24 3.69
C LEU A 17 -0.43 2.11 4.47
N VAL A 18 -1.41 1.44 3.88
CA VAL A 18 -2.21 0.40 4.53
C VAL A 18 -2.03 -0.93 3.79
N VAL A 19 -1.81 -2.00 4.53
CA VAL A 19 -1.74 -3.37 3.99
C VAL A 19 -2.87 -4.22 4.59
N PRO A 20 -3.76 -4.81 3.77
CA PRO A 20 -4.75 -5.77 4.23
C PRO A 20 -4.11 -7.12 4.53
N VAL A 21 -4.46 -7.67 5.69
CA VAL A 21 -4.15 -9.03 6.13
C VAL A 21 -5.48 -9.78 6.23
N LEU A 22 -5.69 -10.76 5.37
CA LEU A 22 -6.96 -11.45 5.23
C LEU A 22 -6.87 -12.86 5.79
N GLY A 23 -7.81 -13.21 6.67
CA GLY A 23 -7.94 -14.57 7.21
C GLY A 23 -9.22 -15.27 6.80
N ALA A 24 -9.42 -16.45 7.39
CA ALA A 24 -10.45 -17.41 7.03
C ALA A 24 -11.88 -16.87 7.14
N GLN A 25 -12.14 -15.87 7.98
CA GLN A 25 -13.50 -15.31 8.14
C GLN A 25 -13.94 -14.46 6.93
N THR A 26 -13.04 -14.20 5.97
CA THR A 26 -13.38 -13.56 4.70
C THR A 26 -13.88 -14.55 3.64
N LEU A 27 -13.64 -15.86 3.86
CA LEU A 27 -13.98 -16.94 2.93
C LEU A 27 -15.31 -17.59 3.30
N ILE A 28 -16.38 -16.81 3.29
CA ILE A 28 -17.74 -17.29 3.53
C ILE A 28 -18.44 -17.43 2.18
N ALA A 29 -18.96 -18.61 1.88
CA ALA A 29 -19.62 -18.85 0.59
C ALA A 29 -20.93 -18.02 0.48
N PRO A 30 -21.27 -17.50 -0.71
CA PRO A 30 -22.51 -16.75 -0.91
C PRO A 30 -23.74 -17.54 -0.47
N GLY A 31 -24.57 -16.96 0.39
CA GLY A 31 -25.81 -17.59 0.86
C GLY A 31 -25.63 -18.71 1.91
N SER A 32 -24.41 -18.91 2.40
CA SER A 32 -24.09 -19.87 3.46
C SER A 32 -23.57 -19.15 4.70
N ASN A 33 -23.94 -19.62 5.89
CA ASN A 33 -23.27 -19.24 7.14
C ASN A 33 -22.02 -20.09 7.42
N ASP A 34 -21.68 -21.00 6.51
CA ASP A 34 -20.62 -21.98 6.69
C ASP A 34 -19.31 -21.51 6.05
N SER A 35 -18.23 -21.55 6.84
CA SER A 35 -16.90 -21.10 6.40
C SER A 35 -16.31 -22.05 5.35
N PHE A 36 -15.45 -21.56 4.45
CA PHE A 36 -14.73 -22.42 3.50
C PHE A 36 -13.90 -23.49 4.25
N GLN A 37 -13.33 -23.14 5.40
CA GLN A 37 -12.59 -24.07 6.24
C GLN A 37 -13.47 -25.20 6.79
N ALA A 38 -14.69 -24.91 7.22
CA ALA A 38 -15.66 -25.91 7.65
C ALA A 38 -16.06 -26.84 6.50
N GLN A 39 -16.22 -26.32 5.29
CA GLN A 39 -16.51 -27.12 4.09
C GLN A 39 -15.36 -28.10 3.80
N VAL A 40 -14.11 -27.62 3.82
CA VAL A 40 -12.92 -28.47 3.64
C VAL A 40 -12.84 -29.53 4.74
N ALA A 41 -13.09 -29.15 6.00
CA ALA A 41 -13.08 -30.08 7.13
C ALA A 41 -14.14 -31.19 6.98
N ARG A 42 -15.36 -30.85 6.53
CA ARG A 42 -16.42 -31.83 6.25
C ARG A 42 -16.05 -32.75 5.08
N GLN A 43 -15.49 -32.20 4.00
CA GLN A 43 -15.05 -33.00 2.86
C GLN A 43 -13.94 -33.98 3.24
N LEU A 44 -13.04 -33.57 4.14
CA LEU A 44 -11.98 -34.42 4.66
C LEU A 44 -12.56 -35.56 5.53
N LEU A 45 -13.51 -35.28 6.41
CA LEU A 45 -14.21 -36.32 7.17
C LEU A 45 -14.90 -37.34 6.26
N GLU A 46 -15.49 -36.90 5.15
CA GLU A 46 -16.08 -37.79 4.14
C GLU A 46 -15.04 -38.70 3.48
N PHE A 47 -13.86 -38.17 3.10
CA PHE A 47 -12.78 -38.99 2.51
C PHE A 47 -12.36 -40.14 3.43
N TYR A 48 -12.35 -39.88 4.74
CA TYR A 48 -11.93 -40.84 5.76
C TYR A 48 -13.10 -41.60 6.40
N ASN A 49 -14.34 -41.45 5.89
CA ASN A 49 -15.56 -42.05 6.46
C ASN A 49 -15.66 -41.88 7.99
N SER A 50 -15.28 -40.71 8.49
CA SER A 50 -15.20 -40.40 9.92
C SER A 50 -16.33 -39.49 10.37
N GLU A 51 -16.89 -39.73 11.55
CA GLU A 51 -17.95 -38.87 12.10
C GLU A 51 -17.39 -37.57 12.71
N PRO A 52 -18.19 -36.47 12.77
CA PRO A 52 -17.76 -35.16 13.30
C PRO A 52 -17.38 -35.11 14.79
N GLY A 53 -17.24 -36.25 15.46
CA GLY A 53 -17.00 -36.38 16.91
C GLY A 53 -18.14 -35.82 17.78
N SER A 54 -18.02 -36.01 19.10
CA SER A 54 -19.04 -35.58 20.07
C SER A 54 -19.00 -34.08 20.40
N HIS A 55 -17.86 -33.42 20.16
CA HIS A 55 -17.68 -32.00 20.44
C HIS A 55 -17.82 -31.17 19.17
N PRO A 56 -18.60 -30.07 19.22
CA PRO A 56 -18.78 -29.19 18.07
C PRO A 56 -17.44 -28.62 17.61
N LEU A 57 -17.26 -28.54 16.28
CA LEU A 57 -16.07 -27.93 15.72
C LEU A 57 -16.09 -26.42 15.97
N PRO A 58 -15.00 -25.84 16.51
CA PRO A 58 -14.91 -24.41 16.77
C PRO A 58 -14.95 -23.63 15.43
N PRO A 59 -15.76 -22.56 15.33
CA PRO A 59 -15.86 -21.77 14.11
C PRO A 59 -14.51 -21.23 13.64
N PHE A 60 -14.22 -21.34 12.35
CA PHE A 60 -12.97 -20.92 11.71
C PHE A 60 -11.70 -21.57 12.30
N ARG A 61 -11.87 -22.77 12.85
CA ARG A 61 -10.83 -23.66 13.40
C ARG A 61 -11.18 -25.14 13.11
N GLU A 62 -12.19 -25.39 12.27
CA GLU A 62 -12.78 -26.71 12.03
C GLU A 62 -11.76 -27.67 11.40
N LEU A 63 -10.97 -27.17 10.44
CA LEU A 63 -9.93 -27.97 9.78
C LEU A 63 -8.84 -28.39 10.77
N ASN A 64 -8.40 -27.48 11.66
CA ASN A 64 -7.39 -27.80 12.67
C ASN A 64 -7.86 -28.94 13.58
N GLU A 65 -9.11 -28.89 14.04
CA GLU A 65 -9.69 -29.93 14.89
C GLU A 65 -9.84 -31.26 14.16
N VAL A 66 -10.32 -31.24 12.92
CA VAL A 66 -10.48 -32.46 12.12
C VAL A 66 -9.12 -33.10 11.82
N VAL A 67 -8.12 -32.33 11.42
CA VAL A 67 -6.75 -32.82 11.21
C VAL A 67 -6.17 -33.40 12.50
N THR A 68 -6.39 -32.73 13.64
CA THR A 68 -5.93 -33.21 14.95
C THR A 68 -6.54 -34.56 15.31
N ARG A 69 -7.78 -34.82 14.92
CA ARG A 69 -8.45 -36.12 15.13
C ARG A 69 -7.89 -37.17 14.17
N LEU A 70 -7.90 -36.89 12.86
CA LEU A 70 -7.52 -37.86 11.83
C LEU A 70 -6.05 -38.26 11.87
N LYS A 71 -5.13 -37.37 12.28
CA LYS A 71 -3.69 -37.67 12.33
C LYS A 71 -3.29 -38.77 13.33
N HIS A 72 -4.21 -39.18 14.22
CA HIS A 72 -3.96 -40.30 15.13
C HIS A 72 -3.99 -41.65 14.38
N ASP A 73 -4.88 -41.76 13.40
CA ASP A 73 -5.15 -43.01 12.68
C ASP A 73 -4.59 -43.01 11.25
N HIS A 74 -4.21 -41.83 10.73
CA HIS A 74 -3.77 -41.64 9.35
C HIS A 74 -2.44 -40.88 9.25
N PRO A 75 -1.58 -41.21 8.27
CA PRO A 75 -0.33 -40.50 8.05
C PRO A 75 -0.57 -39.02 7.73
N ILE A 76 0.14 -38.12 8.43
CA ILE A 76 0.03 -36.67 8.22
C ILE A 76 0.36 -36.25 6.77
N GLN A 77 1.25 -36.99 6.09
CA GLN A 77 1.64 -36.70 4.71
C GLN A 77 0.47 -36.85 3.73
N ASP A 78 -0.36 -37.87 3.92
CA ASP A 78 -1.54 -38.12 3.08
C ASP A 78 -2.58 -37.00 3.26
N LEU A 79 -2.75 -36.53 4.51
CA LEU A 79 -3.66 -35.45 4.85
C LEU A 79 -3.36 -34.14 4.09
N TYR A 80 -2.10 -33.81 3.79
CA TYR A 80 -1.79 -32.63 2.97
C TYR A 80 -2.33 -32.76 1.54
N GLY A 81 -2.18 -33.94 0.93
CA GLY A 81 -2.72 -34.24 -0.40
C GLY A 81 -4.24 -34.18 -0.40
N ASP A 82 -4.88 -34.82 0.57
CA ASP A 82 -6.34 -34.85 0.66
C ASP A 82 -6.96 -33.49 0.95
N ILE A 83 -6.30 -32.66 1.76
CA ILE A 83 -6.73 -31.27 2.01
C ILE A 83 -6.56 -30.43 0.74
N HIS A 84 -5.47 -30.62 0.01
CA HIS A 84 -5.28 -29.98 -1.29
C HIS A 84 -6.40 -30.34 -2.26
N ASP A 85 -6.72 -31.62 -2.40
CA ASP A 85 -7.81 -32.12 -3.24
C ASP A 85 -9.17 -31.59 -2.80
N ALA A 86 -9.43 -31.53 -1.48
CA ALA A 86 -10.65 -30.94 -0.93
C ALA A 86 -10.76 -29.44 -1.26
N ILE A 87 -9.67 -28.68 -1.11
CA ILE A 87 -9.61 -27.25 -1.50
C ILE A 87 -9.87 -27.10 -2.99
N GLU A 88 -9.21 -27.87 -3.86
CA GLU A 88 -9.43 -27.78 -5.31
C GLU A 88 -10.86 -28.14 -5.72
N LYS A 89 -11.44 -29.16 -5.09
CA LYS A 89 -12.81 -29.60 -5.34
C LYS A 89 -13.84 -28.53 -4.96
N LEU A 90 -13.66 -27.90 -3.80
CA LEU A 90 -14.59 -26.93 -3.24
C LEU A 90 -14.39 -25.51 -3.74
N ALA A 91 -13.18 -25.15 -4.18
CA ALA A 91 -12.86 -23.82 -4.68
C ALA A 91 -13.77 -23.46 -5.88
N PRO A 92 -14.41 -22.27 -5.86
CA PRO A 92 -15.24 -21.82 -6.97
C PRO A 92 -14.51 -21.85 -8.31
N LYS A 93 -15.06 -22.58 -9.29
CA LYS A 93 -14.43 -22.71 -10.62
C LYS A 93 -14.55 -21.45 -11.49
N SER A 94 -15.57 -20.62 -11.22
CA SER A 94 -15.74 -19.31 -11.86
C SER A 94 -15.29 -18.19 -10.94
N ASP A 95 -14.61 -17.18 -11.49
CA ASP A 95 -14.22 -15.98 -10.73
C ASP A 95 -15.45 -15.20 -10.24
N THR A 96 -16.59 -15.32 -10.93
CA THR A 96 -17.85 -14.71 -10.49
C THR A 96 -18.46 -15.37 -9.26
N ALA A 97 -18.01 -16.57 -8.90
CA ALA A 97 -18.49 -17.34 -7.74
C ALA A 97 -17.54 -17.26 -6.54
N ILE A 98 -16.40 -16.56 -6.66
CA ILE A 98 -15.53 -16.25 -5.53
C ILE A 98 -16.32 -15.42 -4.50
N PRO A 99 -16.17 -15.67 -3.18
CA PRO A 99 -16.82 -14.89 -2.13
C PRO A 99 -16.71 -13.38 -2.34
N GLU A 100 -17.84 -12.70 -2.21
CA GLU A 100 -17.94 -11.26 -2.44
C GLU A 100 -16.91 -10.42 -1.66
N PRO A 101 -16.63 -10.70 -0.36
CA PRO A 101 -15.60 -9.96 0.37
C PRO A 101 -14.21 -10.04 -0.28
N VAL A 102 -13.84 -11.19 -0.82
CA VAL A 102 -12.54 -11.39 -1.48
C VAL A 102 -12.48 -10.60 -2.79
N ARG A 103 -13.56 -10.58 -3.56
CA ARG A 103 -13.64 -9.80 -4.80
C ARG A 103 -13.57 -8.30 -4.53
N GLN A 104 -14.32 -7.83 -3.54
CA GLN A 104 -14.40 -6.41 -3.17
C GLN A 104 -13.08 -5.86 -2.65
N ILE A 105 -12.41 -6.57 -1.73
CA ILE A 105 -11.10 -6.13 -1.23
C ILE A 105 -10.03 -6.18 -2.32
N ALA A 106 -10.10 -7.18 -3.21
CA ALA A 106 -9.19 -7.28 -4.35
C ALA A 106 -9.41 -6.15 -5.34
N ALA A 107 -10.65 -5.68 -5.55
CA ALA A 107 -11.00 -4.62 -6.49
C ALA A 107 -10.39 -3.25 -6.13
N ILE A 108 -10.11 -2.99 -4.85
CA ILE A 108 -9.52 -1.73 -4.39
C ILE A 108 -8.10 -1.59 -4.96
N THR A 109 -7.96 -0.74 -5.98
CA THR A 109 -6.74 -0.64 -6.80
C THR A 109 -5.53 -0.10 -6.06
N HIS A 110 -5.76 0.68 -5.01
CA HIS A 110 -4.73 1.36 -4.21
C HIS A 110 -3.95 0.40 -3.30
N PHE A 111 -4.47 -0.81 -3.05
CA PHE A 111 -3.69 -1.86 -2.39
C PHE A 111 -2.72 -2.53 -3.37
N ARG A 112 -1.44 -2.51 -3.02
CA ARG A 112 -0.34 -3.15 -3.77
C ARG A 112 0.38 -4.26 -3.03
N LEU A 113 0.24 -4.31 -1.71
CA LEU A 113 0.72 -5.40 -0.87
C LEU A 113 -0.51 -6.05 -0.23
N PHE A 114 -0.54 -7.37 -0.19
CA PHE A 114 -1.57 -8.16 0.47
C PHE A 114 -0.91 -9.27 1.29
N VAL A 115 -1.51 -9.63 2.42
CA VAL A 115 -1.17 -10.84 3.16
C VAL A 115 -2.42 -11.71 3.22
N THR A 116 -2.29 -12.98 2.82
CA THR A 116 -3.31 -14.00 3.08
C THR A 116 -2.80 -14.98 4.14
N LEU A 117 -3.70 -15.36 5.03
CA LEU A 117 -3.48 -16.36 6.07
C LEU A 117 -4.08 -17.72 5.70
N THR A 118 -4.72 -17.82 4.53
CA THR A 118 -5.35 -19.04 4.02
C THR A 118 -4.57 -19.61 2.83
N PRO A 119 -4.56 -20.94 2.65
CA PRO A 119 -3.73 -21.59 1.64
C PRO A 119 -4.37 -21.62 0.23
N ASP A 120 -5.62 -21.21 0.06
CA ASP A 120 -6.33 -21.20 -1.23
C ASP A 120 -5.84 -20.09 -2.19
N ASP A 121 -6.24 -20.17 -3.45
CA ASP A 121 -5.84 -19.21 -4.48
C ASP A 121 -6.89 -18.13 -4.80
N LEU A 122 -7.96 -18.01 -4.00
CA LEU A 122 -9.13 -17.19 -4.35
C LEU A 122 -8.80 -15.69 -4.37
N LEU A 123 -7.99 -15.22 -3.41
CA LEU A 123 -7.51 -13.84 -3.41
C LEU A 123 -6.58 -13.57 -4.59
N ALA A 124 -5.65 -14.48 -4.88
CA ALA A 124 -4.74 -14.35 -6.01
C ALA A 124 -5.50 -14.29 -7.34
N ARG A 125 -6.47 -15.17 -7.54
CA ARG A 125 -7.36 -15.17 -8.71
C ARG A 125 -8.16 -13.88 -8.81
N SER A 126 -8.73 -13.38 -7.71
CA SER A 126 -9.45 -12.11 -7.71
C SER A 126 -8.57 -10.94 -8.12
N LEU A 127 -7.33 -10.87 -7.61
CA LEU A 127 -6.36 -9.83 -7.99
C LEU A 127 -5.96 -9.92 -9.48
N ARG A 128 -5.77 -11.13 -10.01
CA ARG A 128 -5.41 -11.37 -11.43
C ARG A 128 -6.45 -10.84 -12.42
N THR A 129 -7.70 -10.65 -11.99
CA THR A 129 -8.73 -10.05 -12.85
C THR A 129 -8.41 -8.61 -13.25
N ARG A 130 -7.54 -7.91 -12.51
CA ARG A 130 -7.20 -6.51 -12.77
C ARG A 130 -5.70 -6.21 -12.95
N CYS A 131 -4.79 -7.03 -12.42
CA CYS A 131 -3.37 -6.71 -12.42
C CYS A 131 -2.46 -7.95 -12.38
N ALA A 132 -1.17 -7.74 -12.62
CA ALA A 132 -0.17 -8.78 -12.47
C ALA A 132 0.05 -9.08 -10.98
N VAL A 133 -0.02 -10.35 -10.59
CA VAL A 133 0.11 -10.80 -9.20
C VAL A 133 1.43 -11.54 -9.01
N ASN A 134 2.29 -10.99 -8.16
CA ASN A 134 3.50 -11.63 -7.68
C ASN A 134 3.19 -12.34 -6.36
N GLU A 135 3.07 -13.66 -6.41
CA GLU A 135 2.87 -14.46 -5.20
C GLU A 135 4.20 -14.73 -4.51
N ILE A 136 4.24 -14.48 -3.20
CA ILE A 136 5.37 -14.79 -2.32
C ILE A 136 4.88 -15.84 -1.34
N VAL A 137 5.41 -17.06 -1.42
CA VAL A 137 5.04 -18.16 -0.54
C VAL A 137 6.06 -18.28 0.58
N HIS A 138 5.63 -18.09 1.82
CA HIS A 138 6.45 -18.41 2.98
C HIS A 138 6.18 -19.85 3.41
N SER A 139 7.20 -20.70 3.37
CA SER A 139 7.18 -22.02 4.00
C SER A 139 8.60 -22.48 4.32
N PRO A 140 8.85 -23.05 5.52
CA PRO A 140 10.17 -23.57 5.91
C PRO A 140 10.70 -24.65 4.96
N TYR A 141 9.79 -25.37 4.30
CA TYR A 141 10.06 -26.58 3.52
C TYR A 141 10.09 -26.36 2.01
N LEU A 142 10.01 -25.11 1.54
CA LEU A 142 10.10 -24.81 0.10
C LEU A 142 11.46 -25.25 -0.48
N PRO A 143 11.48 -25.71 -1.75
CA PRO A 143 12.73 -25.86 -2.48
C PRO A 143 13.45 -24.51 -2.65
N THR A 144 14.78 -24.50 -2.56
CA THR A 144 15.59 -23.26 -2.65
C THR A 144 15.35 -22.46 -3.92
N SER A 145 15.00 -23.12 -5.04
CA SER A 145 14.66 -22.47 -6.31
C SER A 145 13.32 -21.75 -6.33
N GLU A 146 12.42 -22.06 -5.40
CA GLU A 146 11.07 -21.48 -5.33
C GLU A 146 10.98 -20.32 -4.33
N GLY A 147 12.02 -20.11 -3.52
CA GLY A 147 12.08 -19.01 -2.56
C GLY A 147 12.09 -17.64 -3.22
N THR A 148 11.08 -16.82 -2.94
CA THR A 148 10.97 -15.45 -3.42
C THR A 148 10.74 -14.47 -2.27
N ASP A 149 11.15 -13.22 -2.45
CA ASP A 149 10.87 -12.11 -1.52
C ASP A 149 10.49 -10.87 -2.34
N LEU A 150 10.07 -9.81 -1.67
CA LEU A 150 9.70 -8.55 -2.28
C LEU A 150 10.92 -7.92 -3.01
N PRO A 151 10.79 -7.57 -4.31
CA PRO A 151 11.85 -6.87 -5.03
C PRO A 151 12.19 -5.51 -4.39
N THR A 152 13.45 -5.07 -4.44
CA THR A 152 13.84 -3.77 -3.87
C THR A 152 13.24 -2.58 -4.62
N ASP A 153 12.92 -2.79 -5.90
CA ASP A 153 12.33 -1.83 -6.82
C ASP A 153 10.81 -1.98 -6.94
N TRP A 154 10.15 -2.76 -6.07
CA TRP A 154 8.72 -3.08 -6.17
C TRP A 154 7.82 -1.84 -6.26
N LEU A 155 8.19 -0.73 -5.56
CA LEU A 155 7.44 0.52 -5.62
C LEU A 155 7.37 1.10 -7.04
N SER A 156 8.41 0.91 -7.85
CA SER A 156 8.47 1.41 -9.24
C SER A 156 7.78 0.51 -10.26
N ARG A 157 7.38 -0.72 -9.88
CA ARG A 157 6.77 -1.71 -10.79
C ARG A 157 5.26 -1.51 -10.90
N GLN A 158 4.85 -0.65 -11.83
CA GLN A 158 3.44 -0.32 -12.08
C GLN A 158 2.63 -1.55 -12.52
N GLY A 159 1.34 -1.57 -12.16
CA GLY A 159 0.44 -2.67 -12.54
C GLY A 159 0.72 -4.01 -11.84
N GLU A 160 1.65 -4.04 -10.88
CA GLU A 160 1.97 -5.21 -10.08
C GLU A 160 1.45 -5.08 -8.64
N VAL A 161 0.92 -6.19 -8.13
CA VAL A 161 0.58 -6.41 -6.73
C VAL A 161 1.37 -7.58 -6.17
N TYR A 162 1.70 -7.54 -4.89
CA TYR A 162 2.46 -8.58 -4.19
C TYR A 162 1.61 -9.21 -3.10
N LEU A 163 1.42 -10.52 -3.19
CA LEU A 163 0.60 -11.30 -2.28
C LEU A 163 1.49 -12.25 -1.48
N LEU A 164 1.58 -12.04 -0.18
CA LEU A 164 2.25 -12.95 0.74
C LEU A 164 1.28 -14.03 1.26
N TYR A 165 1.59 -15.29 0.97
CA TYR A 165 1.04 -16.46 1.65
C TYR A 165 1.81 -16.72 2.93
N MET A 166 1.31 -16.21 4.07
CA MET A 166 2.06 -16.23 5.32
C MET A 166 2.26 -17.65 5.88
N PHE A 167 1.27 -18.53 5.70
CA PHE A 167 1.28 -19.91 6.19
C PHE A 167 1.28 -20.92 5.04
N GLY A 168 1.96 -20.57 3.95
CA GLY A 168 2.09 -21.39 2.76
C GLY A 168 0.86 -21.39 1.86
N LYS A 169 0.99 -22.05 0.71
CA LYS A 169 -0.04 -22.17 -0.34
C LYS A 169 -0.35 -23.64 -0.59
N SER A 170 -1.63 -23.96 -0.74
CA SER A 170 -2.14 -25.31 -0.95
C SER A 170 -1.45 -25.98 -2.14
N ARG A 171 -0.93 -27.18 -1.90
CA ARG A 171 -0.29 -28.08 -2.88
C ARG A 171 -0.22 -29.48 -2.28
N PRO A 172 0.00 -30.56 -3.05
CA PRO A 172 0.03 -31.93 -2.52
C PRO A 172 1.38 -32.24 -1.85
N ALA A 173 1.76 -31.44 -0.85
CA ALA A 173 3.01 -31.55 -0.09
C ALA A 173 2.93 -30.71 1.21
N PRO A 174 3.75 -31.01 2.24
CA PRO A 174 3.76 -30.33 3.54
C PRO A 174 4.39 -28.93 3.47
N MET A 175 3.80 -28.03 2.66
CA MET A 175 4.30 -26.69 2.36
C MET A 175 3.25 -25.59 2.63
N PHE A 176 2.22 -25.92 3.41
CA PHE A 176 1.25 -24.98 3.96
C PHE A 176 0.76 -25.50 5.31
N ALA A 177 0.25 -24.62 6.16
CA ALA A 177 -0.19 -25.02 7.49
C ALA A 177 -1.61 -25.59 7.48
N ILE A 178 -1.81 -26.76 8.12
CA ILE A 178 -3.12 -27.40 8.25
C ILE A 178 -3.58 -27.56 9.71
N HIS A 179 -2.68 -27.35 10.68
CA HIS A 179 -2.97 -27.39 12.11
C HIS A 179 -2.07 -26.45 12.93
N ASP A 180 -2.37 -26.29 14.22
CA ASP A 180 -1.67 -25.35 15.11
C ASP A 180 -0.15 -25.61 15.24
N GLU A 181 0.29 -26.87 15.17
CA GLU A 181 1.73 -27.19 15.21
C GLU A 181 2.50 -26.72 13.96
N ASP A 182 1.90 -26.77 12.76
CA ASP A 182 2.46 -26.12 11.56
C ASP A 182 2.53 -24.60 11.75
N ILE A 183 1.47 -23.98 12.26
CA ILE A 183 1.46 -22.53 12.50
C ILE A 183 2.60 -22.14 13.46
N LEU A 184 2.86 -22.95 14.49
CA LEU A 184 3.99 -22.78 15.39
C LEU A 184 5.34 -22.89 14.67
N GLU A 185 5.51 -23.88 13.80
CA GLU A 185 6.75 -24.05 13.01
C GLU A 185 6.98 -22.87 12.06
N TYR A 186 5.94 -22.37 11.40
CA TYR A 186 6.06 -21.21 10.50
C TYR A 186 6.40 -19.94 11.27
N VAL A 187 5.78 -19.74 12.44
CA VAL A 187 6.12 -18.62 13.34
C VAL A 187 7.55 -18.76 13.86
N HIS A 188 7.96 -19.96 14.25
CA HIS A 188 9.32 -20.24 14.69
C HIS A 188 10.32 -19.91 13.58
N ASN A 189 10.07 -20.33 12.35
CA ASN A 189 10.90 -20.03 11.18
C ASN A 189 11.08 -18.52 10.99
N ILE A 190 10.02 -17.72 11.15
CA ILE A 190 10.11 -16.25 11.09
C ILE A 190 10.99 -15.70 12.22
N ILE A 191 10.80 -16.16 13.46
CA ILE A 191 11.58 -15.71 14.64
C ILE A 191 13.06 -16.05 14.49
N ALA A 192 13.34 -17.29 14.10
CA ALA A 192 14.69 -17.82 13.93
C ALA A 192 15.38 -17.27 12.66
N ARG A 193 14.66 -16.54 11.81
CA ARG A 193 15.12 -16.12 10.47
C ARG A 193 15.61 -17.31 9.65
N GLY A 194 14.81 -18.38 9.65
CA GLY A 194 15.12 -19.61 8.95
C GLY A 194 14.93 -19.48 7.43
N SER A 195 14.79 -20.63 6.77
CA SER A 195 14.74 -20.70 5.31
C SER A 195 13.50 -20.01 4.74
N HIS A 196 13.67 -19.36 3.59
CA HIS A 196 12.58 -18.78 2.79
C HIS A 196 11.69 -17.76 3.53
N VAL A 197 12.20 -17.12 4.58
CA VAL A 197 11.50 -15.99 5.24
C VAL A 197 11.59 -14.75 4.33
N PRO A 198 10.46 -14.14 3.91
CA PRO A 198 10.46 -12.95 3.06
C PRO A 198 10.75 -11.68 3.88
N ILE A 199 12.03 -11.48 4.21
CA ILE A 199 12.51 -10.43 5.11
C ILE A 199 12.14 -9.03 4.59
N LYS A 200 12.25 -8.78 3.28
CA LYS A 200 11.93 -7.47 2.69
C LYS A 200 10.43 -7.20 2.75
N PHE A 201 9.60 -8.21 2.51
CA PHE A 201 8.16 -8.07 2.66
C PHE A 201 7.79 -7.71 4.11
N PHE A 202 8.34 -8.41 5.10
CA PHE A 202 8.10 -8.09 6.52
C PHE A 202 8.60 -6.70 6.91
N ALA A 203 9.73 -6.24 6.35
CA ALA A 203 10.21 -4.89 6.57
C ALA A 203 9.22 -3.82 6.04
N GLU A 204 8.56 -4.06 4.92
CA GLU A 204 7.52 -3.16 4.41
C GLU A 204 6.25 -3.18 5.28
N LEU A 205 5.87 -4.33 5.84
CA LEU A 205 4.77 -4.43 6.82
C LEU A 205 5.06 -3.63 8.09
N GLN A 206 6.32 -3.60 8.52
CA GLN A 206 6.75 -2.83 9.70
C GLN A 206 6.64 -1.31 9.53
N GLN A 207 6.62 -0.82 8.28
CA GLN A 207 6.54 0.60 7.96
C GLN A 207 5.12 1.07 7.61
N ARG A 208 4.15 0.15 7.53
CA ARG A 208 2.76 0.43 7.12
C ARG A 208 1.77 0.14 8.21
N ASN A 209 0.62 0.80 8.14
CA ASN A 209 -0.57 0.46 8.92
C ASN A 209 -1.15 -0.86 8.41
N LEU A 210 -1.76 -1.63 9.31
CA LEU A 210 -2.31 -2.94 8.97
C LEU A 210 -3.82 -2.96 9.17
N LEU A 211 -4.49 -3.63 8.25
CA LEU A 211 -5.91 -3.90 8.31
C LEU A 211 -6.09 -5.41 8.46
N LEU A 212 -6.21 -5.87 9.71
CA LEU A 212 -6.38 -7.28 10.08
C LEU A 212 -7.87 -7.63 9.95
N ILE A 213 -8.23 -8.36 8.90
CA ILE A 213 -9.63 -8.68 8.59
C ILE A 213 -9.83 -10.19 8.68
N GLY A 214 -10.60 -10.61 9.68
CA GLY A 214 -11.05 -11.97 9.83
C GLY A 214 -9.94 -12.98 10.06
N CYS A 215 -8.88 -12.58 10.77
CA CYS A 215 -7.66 -13.36 10.97
C CYS A 215 -7.89 -14.56 11.89
N ASN A 216 -8.80 -14.43 12.87
CA ASN A 216 -9.10 -15.45 13.88
C ASN A 216 -7.86 -15.99 14.61
N PHE A 217 -6.84 -15.14 14.83
CA PHE A 217 -5.63 -15.58 15.50
C PHE A 217 -5.91 -16.00 16.95
N PRO A 218 -5.30 -17.10 17.42
CA PRO A 218 -5.19 -17.36 18.86
C PRO A 218 -4.58 -16.15 19.59
N GLY A 219 -4.92 -15.95 20.87
CA GLY A 219 -4.48 -14.79 21.64
C GLY A 219 -2.96 -14.54 21.61
N TRP A 220 -2.14 -15.59 21.69
CA TRP A 220 -0.68 -15.48 21.60
C TRP A 220 -0.21 -15.05 20.20
N LEU A 221 -0.86 -15.54 19.14
CA LEU A 221 -0.47 -15.27 17.75
C LEU A 221 -0.81 -13.83 17.36
N ASN A 222 -1.91 -13.29 17.87
CA ASN A 222 -2.21 -11.85 17.76
C ASN A 222 -1.07 -10.99 18.34
N ARG A 223 -0.65 -11.30 19.58
CA ARG A 223 0.44 -10.58 20.26
C ARG A 223 1.75 -10.70 19.49
N PHE A 224 2.05 -11.91 19.00
CA PHE A 224 3.23 -12.16 18.17
C PHE A 224 3.17 -11.37 16.86
N PHE A 225 2.07 -11.43 16.12
CA PHE A 225 1.94 -10.79 14.81
C PHE A 225 2.09 -9.27 14.94
N LEU A 226 1.42 -8.66 15.90
CA LEU A 226 1.57 -7.23 16.19
C LEU A 226 3.02 -6.90 16.54
N ARG A 227 3.69 -7.71 17.37
CA ARG A 227 5.11 -7.50 17.68
C ARG A 227 5.98 -7.63 16.43
N LEU A 228 5.77 -8.64 15.60
CA LEU A 228 6.52 -8.89 14.36
C LEU A 228 6.44 -7.70 13.42
N THR A 229 5.26 -7.10 13.30
CA THR A 229 5.00 -6.00 12.38
C THR A 229 5.23 -4.62 12.97
N ASN A 230 5.87 -4.50 14.14
CA ASN A 230 6.24 -3.23 14.73
C ASN A 230 7.77 -3.13 14.89
N LEU A 231 8.38 -2.00 14.54
CA LEU A 231 9.84 -1.84 14.67
C LEU A 231 10.28 -1.82 16.13
N HIS A 232 9.54 -1.09 16.96
CA HIS A 232 9.81 -0.93 18.37
C HIS A 232 8.85 -1.76 19.22
N ARG A 233 9.08 -1.77 20.54
CA ARG A 233 8.12 -2.34 21.50
C ARG A 233 6.75 -1.69 21.27
N LEU A 234 5.68 -2.47 21.39
CA LEU A 234 4.32 -1.97 21.14
C LEU A 234 4.02 -0.70 21.95
N SER A 235 4.43 -0.67 23.22
CA SER A 235 4.24 0.48 24.12
C SER A 235 4.99 1.77 23.71
N ASN A 236 5.94 1.68 22.78
CA ASN A 236 6.72 2.81 22.26
C ASN A 236 6.29 3.20 20.84
N THR A 237 5.18 2.66 20.34
CA THR A 237 4.75 2.82 18.94
C THR A 237 3.75 3.96 18.81
N GLN A 238 4.22 5.21 18.88
CA GLN A 238 3.34 6.37 18.84
C GLN A 238 2.70 6.67 17.46
N ARG A 239 2.92 5.85 16.42
CA ARG A 239 2.65 6.28 15.02
C ARG A 239 1.98 5.28 14.09
N LYS A 240 1.87 4.00 14.45
CA LYS A 240 1.21 2.99 13.61
C LYS A 240 -0.25 2.84 14.04
N ARG A 241 -1.17 2.85 13.07
CA ARG A 241 -2.56 2.50 13.29
C ARG A 241 -2.82 1.11 12.73
N GLU A 242 -3.47 0.29 13.52
CA GLU A 242 -3.86 -1.06 13.11
C GLU A 242 -5.34 -1.20 13.37
N TRP A 243 -6.04 -1.88 12.47
CA TRP A 243 -7.47 -2.15 12.64
C TRP A 243 -7.66 -3.65 12.72
N MET A 244 -8.37 -4.11 13.74
CA MET A 244 -8.72 -5.52 13.92
C MET A 244 -10.23 -5.68 13.78
N ILE A 245 -10.64 -6.38 12.71
CA ILE A 245 -12.02 -6.65 12.36
C ILE A 245 -12.20 -8.16 12.42
N GLU A 246 -12.97 -8.64 13.40
CA GLU A 246 -13.17 -10.06 13.65
C GLU A 246 -14.67 -10.34 13.79
N ALA A 247 -15.13 -11.47 13.25
CA ALA A 247 -16.49 -11.96 13.41
C ALA A 247 -16.76 -12.44 14.84
N LEU A 248 -15.74 -12.98 15.50
CA LEU A 248 -15.78 -13.42 16.88
C LEU A 248 -15.25 -12.31 17.79
N LYS A 249 -15.92 -12.11 18.93
CA LYS A 249 -15.44 -11.15 19.93
C LYS A 249 -14.06 -11.61 20.45
N PRO A 250 -13.02 -10.75 20.39
CA PRO A 250 -11.72 -11.10 20.95
C PRO A 250 -11.79 -11.39 22.45
N GLU A 251 -10.89 -12.23 22.92
CA GLU A 251 -10.72 -12.53 24.35
C GLU A 251 -10.46 -11.25 25.16
N GLU A 252 -11.01 -11.16 26.37
CA GLU A 252 -10.86 -9.98 27.22
C GLU A 252 -9.40 -9.67 27.53
N GLU A 253 -8.58 -10.70 27.76
CA GLU A 253 -7.13 -10.54 27.98
C GLU A 253 -6.43 -9.87 26.80
N LEU A 254 -6.83 -10.19 25.57
CA LEU A 254 -6.28 -9.55 24.37
C LEU A 254 -6.70 -8.07 24.32
N ILE A 255 -7.96 -7.78 24.61
CA ILE A 255 -8.46 -6.39 24.64
C ILE A 255 -7.70 -5.56 25.68
N TYR A 256 -7.48 -6.09 26.89
CA TYR A 256 -6.68 -5.42 27.91
C TYR A 256 -5.23 -5.21 27.45
N PHE A 257 -4.60 -6.25 26.87
CA PHE A 257 -3.26 -6.14 26.32
C PHE A 257 -3.15 -5.02 25.28
N LEU A 258 -4.07 -4.95 24.32
CA LEU A 258 -4.06 -3.92 23.28
C LEU A 258 -4.23 -2.52 23.88
N LYS A 259 -5.18 -2.34 24.81
CA LYS A 259 -5.38 -1.05 25.49
C LYS A 259 -4.14 -0.61 26.29
N SER A 260 -3.37 -1.54 26.85
CA SER A 260 -2.20 -1.22 27.68
C SER A 260 -0.91 -1.05 26.88
N TYR A 261 -0.75 -1.77 25.77
CA TYR A 261 0.53 -1.87 25.09
C TYR A 261 0.46 -1.48 23.61
N SER A 262 -0.72 -1.38 23.00
CA SER A 262 -0.90 -1.09 21.58
C SER A 262 -2.06 -0.11 21.36
N GLU A 263 -1.95 1.08 21.96
CA GLU A 263 -3.02 2.09 21.96
C GLU A 263 -3.49 2.52 20.55
N GLY A 264 -2.63 2.35 19.54
CA GLY A 264 -2.96 2.62 18.14
C GLY A 264 -3.77 1.52 17.44
N THR A 265 -3.96 0.36 18.06
CA THR A 265 -4.75 -0.75 17.52
C THR A 265 -6.22 -0.54 17.86
N GLU A 266 -7.04 -0.27 16.83
CA GLU A 266 -8.48 -0.11 16.92
C GLU A 266 -9.17 -1.47 16.71
N VAL A 267 -9.91 -1.94 17.73
CA VAL A 267 -10.70 -3.18 17.63
C VAL A 267 -12.14 -2.83 17.26
N LEU A 268 -12.60 -3.31 16.11
CA LEU A 268 -13.92 -3.02 15.56
C LEU A 268 -14.80 -4.26 15.69
N SER A 269 -15.34 -4.49 16.89
CA SER A 269 -16.20 -5.65 17.19
C SER A 269 -17.68 -5.44 16.81
N ASP A 270 -18.06 -4.23 16.39
CA ASP A 270 -19.42 -3.84 16.03
C ASP A 270 -19.77 -4.15 14.56
N ILE A 271 -18.79 -4.55 13.76
CA ILE A 271 -18.94 -4.80 12.32
C ILE A 271 -18.26 -6.12 11.94
N SER A 272 -18.95 -6.94 11.14
CA SER A 272 -18.36 -8.20 10.67
C SER A 272 -17.29 -7.95 9.59
N PRO A 273 -16.32 -8.86 9.40
CA PRO A 273 -15.33 -8.77 8.32
C PRO A 273 -15.95 -8.52 6.94
N THR A 274 -17.03 -9.24 6.63
CA THR A 274 -17.77 -9.11 5.36
C THR A 274 -18.43 -7.74 5.24
N ALA A 275 -19.14 -7.27 6.27
CA ALA A 275 -19.80 -5.96 6.24
C ALA A 275 -18.79 -4.81 6.19
N PHE A 276 -17.66 -4.94 6.88
CA PHE A 276 -16.59 -3.96 6.85
C PHE A 276 -15.97 -3.82 5.46
N ILE A 277 -15.67 -4.94 4.79
CA ILE A 277 -15.13 -4.91 3.42
C ILE A 277 -16.16 -4.30 2.47
N ALA A 278 -17.43 -4.66 2.59
CA ALA A 278 -18.50 -4.11 1.75
C ALA A 278 -18.62 -2.58 1.91
N GLU A 279 -18.62 -2.08 3.15
CA GLU A 279 -18.64 -0.65 3.44
C GLU A 279 -17.38 0.06 2.90
N LEU A 280 -16.20 -0.53 3.12
CA LEU A 280 -14.93 0.00 2.62
C LEU A 280 -14.95 0.12 1.09
N HIS A 281 -15.39 -0.94 0.41
CA HIS A 281 -15.48 -1.00 -1.05
C HIS A 281 -16.52 -0.03 -1.59
N GLN A 282 -17.71 0.07 -0.98
CA GLN A 282 -18.74 1.03 -1.37
C GLN A 282 -18.23 2.47 -1.25
N ARG A 283 -17.55 2.81 -0.15
CA ARG A 283 -16.97 4.16 0.03
C ARG A 283 -15.83 4.43 -0.95
N TRP A 284 -15.03 3.42 -1.24
CA TRP A 284 -13.99 3.50 -2.25
C TRP A 284 -14.61 3.77 -3.64
N LEU A 285 -15.65 3.03 -4.03
CA LEU A 285 -16.40 3.28 -5.27
C LEU A 285 -17.07 4.66 -5.30
N ALA A 286 -17.63 5.12 -4.19
CA ALA A 286 -18.22 6.46 -4.13
C ALA A 286 -17.18 7.58 -4.33
N ARG A 287 -15.92 7.31 -3.97
CA ARG A 287 -14.82 8.29 -4.09
C ARG A 287 -14.08 8.21 -5.42
N TYR A 288 -14.00 7.03 -6.04
CA TYR A 288 -13.14 6.77 -7.22
C TYR A 288 -13.88 6.10 -8.39
N GLY A 289 -15.07 5.54 -8.17
CA GLY A 289 -15.85 4.79 -9.15
C GLY A 289 -16.56 5.65 -10.21
N GLU A 290 -16.79 6.95 -9.94
CA GLU A 290 -17.26 7.89 -10.98
C GLU A 290 -16.10 8.36 -11.89
N THR A 291 -14.85 8.32 -11.41
CA THR A 291 -13.65 8.68 -12.17
C THR A 291 -13.26 7.60 -13.19
N GLU A 292 -13.45 6.31 -12.88
CA GLU A 292 -13.11 5.19 -13.78
C GLU A 292 -14.08 5.02 -14.97
N ALA A 293 -15.32 5.54 -14.90
CA ALA A 293 -16.31 5.41 -15.97
C ALA A 293 -16.18 6.47 -17.09
N LEU A 294 -15.38 7.52 -16.88
CA LEU A 294 -15.25 8.68 -17.79
C LEU A 294 -13.78 9.05 -18.06
N ALA A 295 -12.97 8.10 -18.55
CA ALA A 295 -11.97 8.29 -19.61
C ALA A 295 -10.94 7.14 -19.58
N PRO A 296 -10.46 6.66 -20.74
CA PRO A 296 -9.20 5.93 -20.76
C PRO A 296 -8.09 6.91 -20.36
N ALA A 297 -7.45 6.65 -19.22
CA ALA A 297 -6.27 7.36 -18.77
C ALA A 297 -5.16 7.25 -19.83
N GLN A 298 -5.01 8.28 -20.66
CA GLN A 298 -3.71 8.58 -21.21
C GLN A 298 -2.88 9.05 -20.02
N ALA A 299 -2.04 8.18 -19.48
CA ALA A 299 -0.98 8.58 -18.59
C ALA A 299 -0.28 9.78 -19.24
N GLU A 300 -0.26 10.95 -18.59
CA GLU A 300 0.55 12.07 -19.03
C GLU A 300 2.01 11.62 -18.97
N VAL A 301 2.50 11.08 -20.09
CA VAL A 301 3.90 10.76 -20.29
C VAL A 301 4.66 12.06 -20.10
N VAL A 302 5.54 12.12 -19.09
CA VAL A 302 6.44 13.26 -18.89
C VAL A 302 7.04 13.62 -20.24
N PRO A 303 6.82 14.84 -20.76
CA PRO A 303 7.32 15.21 -22.06
C PRO A 303 8.84 15.00 -22.12
N HIS A 304 9.29 14.23 -23.11
CA HIS A 304 10.71 14.10 -23.42
C HIS A 304 11.29 15.51 -23.63
N ASN A 305 12.37 15.87 -22.93
CA ASN A 305 13.00 17.20 -22.86
C ASN A 305 12.25 18.28 -22.04
N THR A 306 11.66 17.92 -20.90
CA THR A 306 11.14 18.92 -19.94
C THR A 306 12.24 19.91 -19.51
N LEU A 307 12.07 21.19 -19.86
CA LEU A 307 12.97 22.29 -19.53
C LEU A 307 12.69 22.82 -18.11
N PHE A 308 11.43 23.11 -17.79
CA PHE A 308 11.01 23.62 -16.49
C PHE A 308 10.00 22.69 -15.83
N PHE A 309 10.27 22.28 -14.60
CA PHE A 309 9.32 21.57 -13.74
C PHE A 309 8.81 22.52 -12.67
N ILE A 310 7.51 22.82 -12.66
CA ILE A 310 6.90 23.77 -11.72
C ILE A 310 6.31 22.98 -10.53
N SER A 311 6.94 23.07 -9.36
CA SER A 311 6.44 22.47 -8.10
C SER A 311 5.74 23.55 -7.29
N TYR A 312 4.44 23.39 -7.00
CA TYR A 312 3.62 24.40 -6.33
C TYR A 312 2.54 23.77 -5.45
N CYS A 313 2.05 24.50 -4.44
CA CYS A 313 0.93 24.00 -3.65
C CYS A 313 -0.40 24.30 -4.33
N ARG A 314 -1.16 23.24 -4.66
CA ARG A 314 -2.37 23.38 -5.46
C ARG A 314 -3.41 24.31 -4.85
N ALA A 315 -3.71 24.15 -3.56
CA ALA A 315 -4.77 24.92 -2.92
C ALA A 315 -4.49 26.44 -2.86
N PRO A 316 -3.31 26.91 -2.39
CA PRO A 316 -3.02 28.34 -2.33
C PRO A 316 -2.35 28.91 -3.59
N ASP A 317 -1.53 28.14 -4.32
CA ASP A 317 -0.58 28.70 -5.30
C ASP A 317 -0.98 28.48 -6.75
N TYR A 318 -2.03 27.68 -7.03
CA TYR A 318 -2.42 27.36 -8.40
C TYR A 318 -2.60 28.60 -9.29
N PRO A 319 -3.30 29.68 -8.87
CA PRO A 319 -3.44 30.88 -9.71
C PRO A 319 -2.12 31.56 -10.05
N ALA A 320 -1.16 31.57 -9.11
CA ALA A 320 0.16 32.14 -9.33
C ALA A 320 1.02 31.24 -10.24
N ALA A 321 0.95 29.92 -10.06
CA ALA A 321 1.68 28.97 -10.88
C ALA A 321 1.21 28.99 -12.35
N VAL A 322 -0.10 29.15 -12.60
CA VAL A 322 -0.65 29.34 -13.97
C VAL A 322 -0.03 30.56 -14.65
N LYS A 323 0.00 31.71 -13.98
CA LYS A 323 0.58 32.95 -14.53
C LYS A 323 2.09 32.86 -14.76
N LEU A 324 2.79 32.14 -13.89
CA LEU A 324 4.22 31.88 -14.05
C LEU A 324 4.47 31.03 -15.30
N VAL A 325 3.63 30.02 -15.55
CA VAL A 325 3.69 29.19 -16.76
C VAL A 325 3.38 30.00 -18.01
N GLU A 326 2.36 30.86 -17.99
CA GLU A 326 2.07 31.80 -19.08
C GLU A 326 3.26 32.72 -19.36
N SER A 327 3.93 33.19 -18.31
CA SER A 327 5.15 34.00 -18.42
C SER A 327 6.27 33.22 -19.11
N LEU A 328 6.52 31.96 -18.71
CA LEU A 328 7.52 31.10 -19.38
C LEU A 328 7.21 30.88 -20.87
N LYS A 329 5.94 30.66 -21.22
CA LYS A 329 5.50 30.53 -22.62
C LYS A 329 5.75 31.81 -23.42
N SER A 330 5.46 32.97 -22.83
CA SER A 330 5.73 34.28 -23.46
C SER A 330 7.22 34.52 -23.71
N LEU A 331 8.11 33.83 -22.98
CA LEU A 331 9.55 33.86 -23.15
C LEU A 331 10.07 32.84 -24.19
N GLY A 332 9.18 32.11 -24.87
CA GLY A 332 9.54 31.18 -25.95
C GLY A 332 9.81 29.74 -25.51
N VAL A 333 9.30 29.35 -24.33
CA VAL A 333 9.28 27.94 -23.90
C VAL A 333 8.03 27.27 -24.45
N ALA A 334 8.18 26.14 -25.13
CA ALA A 334 7.04 25.41 -25.69
C ALA A 334 6.25 24.68 -24.59
N ASP A 335 4.97 24.43 -24.84
CA ASP A 335 4.07 23.76 -23.88
C ASP A 335 4.58 22.39 -23.44
N ASN A 336 5.20 21.64 -24.35
CA ASN A 336 5.79 20.33 -24.08
C ASN A 336 7.15 20.40 -23.37
N GLU A 337 7.70 21.60 -23.11
CA GLU A 337 8.93 21.77 -22.36
C GLU A 337 8.67 22.23 -20.92
N ILE A 338 7.39 22.44 -20.56
CA ILE A 338 6.98 22.83 -19.22
C ILE A 338 6.17 21.68 -18.63
N TRP A 339 6.68 21.12 -17.54
CA TRP A 339 5.89 20.23 -16.72
C TRP A 339 5.14 21.08 -15.67
N PHE A 340 3.82 21.13 -15.83
CA PHE A 340 2.89 21.86 -14.96
C PHE A 340 1.56 21.10 -14.95
N ASP A 341 1.24 20.46 -13.83
CA ASP A 341 0.05 19.62 -13.70
C ASP A 341 -1.25 20.45 -13.77
N LYS A 342 -1.89 20.45 -14.94
CA LYS A 342 -3.17 21.12 -15.17
C LYS A 342 -4.38 20.24 -14.88
N SER A 343 -4.17 18.97 -14.56
CA SER A 343 -5.20 17.95 -14.65
C SER A 343 -5.74 17.59 -13.27
N VAL A 344 -7.07 17.53 -13.12
CA VAL A 344 -7.71 16.95 -11.93
C VAL A 344 -7.54 15.43 -12.01
N ILE A 345 -6.30 14.96 -11.87
CA ILE A 345 -5.98 13.54 -11.76
C ILE A 345 -5.90 13.20 -10.27
N GLU A 346 -6.42 12.02 -9.93
CA GLU A 346 -6.38 11.45 -8.59
C GLU A 346 -4.93 11.35 -8.08
N PRO A 347 -4.64 11.69 -6.81
CA PRO A 347 -3.32 11.53 -6.19
C PRO A 347 -2.87 10.06 -5.98
N GLY A 348 -2.84 9.24 -7.03
CA GLY A 348 -2.35 7.85 -7.01
C GLY A 348 -0.81 7.73 -6.99
N GLN A 349 -0.30 6.49 -6.89
CA GLN A 349 1.15 6.23 -6.97
C GLN A 349 1.76 6.52 -8.35
N ASP A 350 1.01 6.34 -9.44
CA ASP A 350 1.50 6.61 -10.80
C ASP A 350 1.74 8.11 -11.02
N PHE A 351 0.89 8.96 -10.45
CA PHE A 351 1.08 10.41 -10.44
C PHE A 351 2.34 10.79 -9.64
N ARG A 352 2.59 10.13 -8.50
CA ARG A 352 3.80 10.36 -7.70
C ARG A 352 5.08 9.96 -8.42
N GLU A 353 5.11 8.80 -9.08
CA GLU A 353 6.27 8.39 -9.88
C GLU A 353 6.47 9.28 -11.11
N CYS A 354 5.40 9.78 -11.74
CA CYS A 354 5.50 10.77 -12.80
C CYS A 354 6.13 12.08 -12.30
N ILE A 355 5.75 12.55 -11.11
CA ILE A 355 6.36 13.72 -10.46
C ILE A 355 7.85 13.46 -10.21
N LEU A 356 8.22 12.34 -9.57
CA LEU A 356 9.61 12.03 -9.25
C LEU A 356 10.46 11.86 -10.53
N ASN A 357 9.93 11.19 -11.55
CA ASN A 357 10.59 11.06 -12.84
C ASN A 357 10.72 12.43 -13.55
N GLY A 358 9.70 13.28 -13.47
CA GLY A 358 9.76 14.66 -13.94
C GLY A 358 10.87 15.45 -13.23
N ILE A 359 11.01 15.32 -11.91
CA ILE A 359 12.09 15.93 -11.13
C ILE A 359 13.45 15.34 -11.50
N ARG A 360 13.54 14.07 -11.90
CA ARG A 360 14.80 13.42 -12.34
C ARG A 360 15.22 13.78 -13.75
N THR A 361 14.27 14.11 -14.61
CA THR A 361 14.52 14.35 -16.05
C THR A 361 14.53 15.83 -16.42
N CYS A 362 13.86 16.70 -15.65
CA CYS A 362 13.76 18.12 -15.99
C CYS A 362 15.12 18.84 -16.00
N ARG A 363 15.22 19.95 -16.73
CA ARG A 363 16.45 20.75 -16.72
C ARG A 363 16.54 21.68 -15.50
N TYR A 364 15.46 22.36 -15.19
CA TYR A 364 15.32 23.29 -14.07
C TYR A 364 14.10 22.91 -13.22
N PHE A 365 14.31 22.79 -11.91
CA PHE A 365 13.27 22.57 -10.92
C PHE A 365 12.89 23.91 -10.29
N VAL A 366 11.63 24.30 -10.39
CA VAL A 366 11.11 25.62 -9.97
C VAL A 366 10.11 25.42 -8.83
N PRO A 367 10.55 25.46 -7.56
CA PRO A 367 9.65 25.46 -6.44
C PRO A 367 9.02 26.85 -6.29
N VAL A 368 7.69 26.89 -6.32
CA VAL A 368 6.86 28.05 -6.00
C VAL A 368 6.73 28.14 -4.49
N ILE A 369 7.04 29.31 -3.94
CA ILE A 369 7.14 29.55 -2.50
C ILE A 369 6.13 30.63 -2.12
N SER A 370 5.23 30.29 -1.20
CA SER A 370 4.27 31.22 -0.62
C SER A 370 4.12 31.00 0.87
N SER A 371 3.72 32.05 1.57
CA SER A 371 3.44 32.06 3.01
C SER A 371 2.28 31.14 3.36
N SER A 372 1.30 31.03 2.46
CA SER A 372 0.12 30.17 2.62
C SER A 372 0.49 28.69 2.50
N ALA A 373 1.36 28.32 1.55
CA ALA A 373 1.92 26.97 1.46
C ALA A 373 2.86 26.66 2.63
N ASP A 374 3.63 27.65 3.09
CA ASP A 374 4.53 27.52 4.24
C ASP A 374 3.79 27.31 5.56
N GLN A 375 2.47 27.54 5.66
CA GLN A 375 1.70 27.29 6.89
C GLN A 375 1.08 25.87 6.97
N LEU A 376 0.98 25.14 5.86
CA LEU A 376 0.33 23.82 5.81
C LEU A 376 1.19 22.71 6.46
N ASP A 377 0.59 21.87 7.31
CA ASP A 377 1.28 20.77 8.01
C ASP A 377 1.49 19.52 7.12
N GLU A 378 2.52 18.72 7.44
CA GLU A 378 3.29 17.81 6.57
C GLU A 378 2.52 16.95 5.53
N LYS A 379 3.02 16.90 4.26
CA LYS A 379 3.58 15.68 3.62
C LYS A 379 3.79 15.71 2.08
N PHE A 380 3.33 16.71 1.33
CA PHE A 380 3.43 16.65 -0.14
C PHE A 380 4.77 17.18 -0.72
N PHE A 381 5.20 18.41 -0.40
CA PHE A 381 6.38 19.01 -1.07
C PHE A 381 7.74 18.57 -0.51
N ARG A 382 7.82 18.09 0.74
CA ARG A 382 9.11 17.74 1.34
C ARG A 382 9.83 16.63 0.58
N ARG A 383 9.09 15.67 0.03
CA ARG A 383 9.71 14.56 -0.73
C ARG A 383 10.21 15.03 -2.08
N GLU A 384 9.45 15.86 -2.80
CA GLU A 384 9.89 16.49 -4.05
C GLU A 384 11.10 17.39 -3.86
N TRP A 385 11.10 18.23 -2.81
CA TRP A 385 12.21 19.11 -2.49
C TRP A 385 13.44 18.32 -2.03
N ASN A 386 13.27 17.23 -1.28
CA ASN A 386 14.36 16.32 -0.93
C ASN A 386 14.95 15.62 -2.15
N GLU A 387 14.12 15.15 -3.08
CA GLU A 387 14.59 14.54 -4.34
C GLU A 387 15.29 15.56 -5.22
N ALA A 388 14.78 16.79 -5.30
CA ALA A 388 15.46 17.89 -5.99
C ALA A 388 16.80 18.26 -5.30
N LEU A 389 16.84 18.26 -3.97
CA LEU A 389 18.07 18.46 -3.19
C LEU A 389 19.09 17.34 -3.46
N ASP A 390 18.67 16.08 -3.42
CA ASP A 390 19.56 14.94 -3.68
C ASP A 390 20.07 14.94 -5.11
N ARG A 391 19.21 15.25 -6.09
CA ARG A 391 19.63 15.46 -7.48
C ARG A 391 20.60 16.63 -7.62
N SER A 392 20.39 17.73 -6.90
CA SER A 392 21.26 18.92 -6.97
C SER A 392 22.71 18.60 -6.57
N LYS A 393 22.93 17.68 -5.61
CA LYS A 393 24.27 17.22 -5.19
C LYS A 393 25.04 16.55 -6.33
N SER A 394 24.32 15.94 -7.27
CA SER A 394 24.90 15.23 -8.42
C SER A 394 25.09 16.13 -9.65
N ILE A 395 24.66 17.40 -9.61
CA ILE A 395 24.78 18.36 -10.71
C ILE A 395 25.90 19.34 -10.40
N GLN A 396 27.00 19.25 -11.15
CA GLN A 396 28.12 20.20 -11.05
C GLN A 396 28.11 21.20 -12.22
N GLY A 397 28.41 22.47 -11.93
CA GLY A 397 28.66 23.49 -12.95
C GLY A 397 27.43 24.12 -13.61
N ARG A 398 26.21 23.90 -13.10
CA ARG A 398 24.99 24.61 -13.56
C ARG A 398 23.94 24.74 -12.47
N SER A 399 23.08 25.75 -12.59
CA SER A 399 21.87 25.87 -11.76
C SER A 399 20.88 24.75 -12.10
N PHE A 400 20.24 24.20 -11.06
CA PHE A 400 19.19 23.21 -11.18
C PHE A 400 17.91 23.68 -10.49
N VAL A 401 18.01 24.07 -9.22
CA VAL A 401 16.88 24.60 -8.45
C VAL A 401 16.80 26.12 -8.64
N VAL A 402 15.61 26.61 -8.98
CA VAL A 402 15.30 28.03 -9.19
C VAL A 402 14.07 28.39 -8.34
N PRO A 403 14.25 28.70 -7.05
CA PRO A 403 13.13 29.00 -6.17
C PRO A 403 12.48 30.33 -6.54
N ILE A 404 11.15 30.40 -6.55
CA ILE A 404 10.39 31.63 -6.90
C ILE A 404 9.37 31.94 -5.81
N ILE A 405 9.47 33.13 -5.23
CA ILE A 405 8.53 33.67 -4.25
C ILE A 405 7.36 34.33 -4.97
N VAL A 406 6.13 33.95 -4.62
CA VAL A 406 4.90 34.48 -5.24
C VAL A 406 4.05 35.36 -4.32
N ASP A 407 4.47 35.54 -3.07
CA ASP A 407 3.82 36.47 -2.13
C ASP A 407 4.00 37.94 -2.57
N GLN A 408 3.22 38.84 -1.98
CA GLN A 408 3.32 40.30 -2.23
C GLN A 408 4.57 40.95 -1.63
N THR A 409 5.24 40.26 -0.72
CA THR A 409 6.45 40.74 -0.05
C THR A 409 7.58 39.77 -0.37
N TYR A 410 8.69 40.30 -0.86
CA TYR A 410 9.91 39.53 -1.05
C TYR A 410 10.69 39.44 0.27
N ASP A 411 10.59 38.30 0.94
CA ASP A 411 11.40 37.97 2.10
C ASP A 411 11.68 36.46 2.14
N PRO A 412 12.86 35.98 1.68
CA PRO A 412 13.23 34.57 1.76
C PRO A 412 13.40 34.04 3.19
N GLU A 413 13.68 34.89 4.17
CA GLU A 413 13.96 34.47 5.54
C GLU A 413 12.68 34.06 6.29
N GLN A 414 11.52 34.63 5.93
CA GLN A 414 10.25 34.37 6.59
C GLN A 414 9.78 32.90 6.48
N TYR A 415 10.20 32.16 5.45
CA TYR A 415 9.70 30.81 5.18
C TYR A 415 10.41 29.76 6.02
N GLN A 416 9.70 29.12 6.94
CA GLN A 416 10.31 28.18 7.88
C GLN A 416 10.62 26.83 7.25
N ARG A 417 9.83 26.40 6.26
CA ARG A 417 9.92 25.05 5.66
C ARG A 417 10.88 24.99 4.47
N VAL A 418 11.34 26.14 3.95
CA VAL A 418 12.34 26.20 2.87
C VAL A 418 13.69 25.67 3.38
N PRO A 419 14.34 24.71 2.67
CA PRO A 419 15.61 24.15 3.09
C PRO A 419 16.68 25.23 3.32
N ARG A 420 17.39 25.16 4.45
CA ARG A 420 18.47 26.10 4.78
C ARG A 420 19.53 26.17 3.67
N GLN A 421 19.86 25.02 3.09
CA GLN A 421 20.79 24.93 1.95
C GLN A 421 20.37 25.80 0.75
N TRP A 422 19.07 26.02 0.54
CA TRP A 422 18.60 26.92 -0.51
C TRP A 422 18.75 28.38 -0.09
N LYS A 423 18.36 28.72 1.14
CA LYS A 423 18.53 30.08 1.67
C LYS A 423 19.99 30.55 1.64
N ASP A 424 20.91 29.65 1.98
CA ASP A 424 22.33 29.97 2.08
C ASP A 424 23.03 30.06 0.71
N ALA A 425 22.57 29.30 -0.30
CA ALA A 425 23.32 29.08 -1.55
C ALA A 425 22.60 29.48 -2.84
N LEU A 426 21.29 29.75 -2.81
CA LEU A 426 20.50 30.05 -4.01
C LEU A 426 19.92 31.46 -3.98
N HIS A 427 19.82 32.06 -5.16
CA HIS A 427 19.05 33.28 -5.36
C HIS A 427 17.58 32.92 -5.58
N PHE A 428 16.68 33.60 -4.87
CA PHE A 428 15.24 33.44 -5.01
C PHE A 428 14.71 34.44 -6.04
N GLY A 429 13.98 33.96 -7.05
CA GLY A 429 13.22 34.81 -7.95
C GLY A 429 12.02 35.42 -7.23
N TYR A 430 11.56 36.56 -7.72
CA TYR A 430 10.37 37.25 -7.23
C TYR A 430 9.34 37.35 -8.35
N ALA A 431 8.16 36.76 -8.11
CA ALA A 431 7.05 36.76 -9.05
C ALA A 431 5.72 36.96 -8.31
N PRO A 432 5.45 38.17 -7.76
CA PRO A 432 4.25 38.41 -6.98
C PRO A 432 3.00 38.04 -7.78
N ALA A 433 2.14 37.21 -7.19
CA ALA A 433 0.96 36.63 -7.84
C ALA A 433 1.25 35.91 -9.17
N GLY A 434 2.47 35.36 -9.33
CA GLY A 434 2.89 34.62 -10.52
C GLY A 434 3.45 35.45 -11.67
N LEU A 435 3.64 36.77 -11.48
CA LEU A 435 4.20 37.66 -12.51
C LEU A 435 5.66 37.98 -12.18
N PRO A 436 6.64 37.39 -12.91
CA PRO A 436 8.05 37.63 -12.64
C PRO A 436 8.42 39.12 -12.77
N ASP A 437 9.19 39.62 -11.82
CA ASP A 437 9.78 40.95 -11.90
C ASP A 437 10.88 41.03 -12.98
N GLU A 438 11.48 42.20 -13.15
CA GLU A 438 12.49 42.41 -14.19
C GLU A 438 13.71 41.50 -14.00
N GLN A 439 14.16 41.33 -12.75
CA GLN A 439 15.31 40.50 -12.41
C GLN A 439 15.04 39.02 -12.67
N THR A 440 13.87 38.52 -12.25
CA THR A 440 13.45 37.13 -12.45
C THR A 440 13.23 36.85 -13.93
N ASN A 441 12.64 37.78 -14.69
CA ASN A 441 12.54 37.65 -16.14
C ASN A 441 13.91 37.58 -16.82
N ALA A 442 14.88 38.39 -16.40
CA ALA A 442 16.24 38.33 -16.93
C ALA A 442 16.93 36.99 -16.61
N LEU A 443 16.73 36.45 -15.41
CA LEU A 443 17.20 35.13 -15.01
C LEU A 443 16.59 34.04 -15.89
N LEU A 444 15.26 33.99 -16.02
CA LEU A 444 14.56 33.00 -16.84
C LEU A 444 15.01 33.05 -18.30
N LYS A 445 15.13 34.25 -18.90
CA LYS A 445 15.69 34.43 -20.26
C LYS A 445 17.11 33.89 -20.39
N LYS A 446 17.97 34.13 -19.39
CA LYS A 446 19.35 33.61 -19.38
C LYS A 446 19.38 32.08 -19.35
N LEU A 447 18.52 31.46 -18.52
CA LEU A 447 18.40 30.00 -18.42
C LEU A 447 17.93 29.40 -19.74
N ILE A 448 16.88 29.96 -20.35
CA ILE A 448 16.36 29.52 -21.65
C ILE A 448 17.44 29.62 -22.73
N ARG A 449 18.14 30.76 -22.82
CA ARG A 449 19.20 30.97 -23.81
C ARG A 449 20.34 29.97 -23.66
N ALA A 450 20.76 29.65 -22.44
CA ALA A 450 21.83 28.70 -22.17
C ALA A 450 21.49 27.29 -22.69
N GLU A 451 20.22 26.88 -22.67
CA GLU A 451 19.81 25.57 -23.20
C GLU A 451 19.64 25.56 -24.72
N ARG A 452 19.11 26.65 -25.30
CA ARG A 452 19.00 26.79 -26.76
C ARG A 452 20.36 26.80 -27.45
N GLN A 453 21.37 27.39 -26.84
CA GLN A 453 22.75 27.40 -27.38
C GLN A 453 23.46 26.04 -27.30
N ARG A 454 22.98 25.09 -26.50
CA ARG A 454 23.54 23.74 -26.39
C ARG A 454 22.89 22.72 -27.32
N SER A 455 21.74 23.07 -27.89
CA SER A 455 20.95 22.18 -28.77
C SER A 455 21.28 22.37 -30.26
N VAL A 456 22.26 23.23 -30.55
CA VAL A 456 22.89 23.49 -31.86
C VAL A 456 24.34 23.02 -31.74
#